data_AF-A0A2V8C562-F1
#
_entry.id   AF-A0A2V8C562-F1
#
_cell.length_a   1.000
_cell.length_b   1.000
_cell.length_c   1.000
_cell.angle_alpha   90.00
_cell.angle_beta   90.00
_cell.angle_gamma   90.00
#
_symmetry.space_group_name_H-M   'P 1'
#
loop_
_entity.id
_entity.type
_entity.pdbx_description
1 polymer ?
#
loop_
_entity_poly.entity_id
_entity_poly.type
_entity_poly.pdbx_seq_one_letter_code
_entity_poly.pdbx_strand_id
1 'polypeptide(L)'
;AFLAAVQVLLLPVNYGVLIVDKTLPRVAVVGDKPIESGELAWLVWEGKDGVTFLIRDTERSRRSLVTLPRDEAKRTEIVGFDPILPTVVGMGEGGER
;
A
#
# COMPACT_ATOMS: atom_id res chain seq x y z
N ALA A 1 20.94 10.14 -29.30
CA ALA A 1 20.21 8.91 -28.95
C ALA A 1 20.86 8.14 -27.80
N PHE A 2 22.19 7.89 -27.82
CA PHE A 2 22.90 7.16 -26.76
C PHE A 2 22.62 7.68 -25.33
N LEU A 3 22.79 8.99 -25.10
CA LEU A 3 22.55 9.59 -23.78
C LEU A 3 21.10 9.39 -23.29
N ALA A 4 20.12 9.47 -24.20
CA ALA A 4 18.73 9.21 -23.85
C ALA A 4 18.48 7.74 -23.48
N ALA A 5 19.11 6.80 -24.20
CA ALA A 5 19.04 5.38 -23.89
C ALA A 5 19.67 5.06 -22.52
N VAL A 6 20.82 5.65 -22.22
CA VAL A 6 21.46 5.56 -20.89
C VAL A 6 20.53 6.11 -19.81
N GLN A 7 19.91 7.26 -20.05
CA GLN A 7 18.99 7.86 -19.08
C GLN A 7 17.75 7.00 -18.83
N VAL A 8 17.20 6.35 -19.85
CA VAL A 8 16.12 5.37 -19.70
C VAL A 8 16.58 4.12 -18.93
N LEU A 9 17.79 3.63 -19.21
CA LEU A 9 18.35 2.46 -18.52
C LEU A 9 18.63 2.72 -17.04
N LEU A 10 18.87 3.98 -16.67
CA LEU A 10 19.07 4.41 -15.28
C LEU A 10 17.76 4.75 -14.55
N LEU A 11 16.60 4.75 -15.23
CA LEU A 11 15.31 4.95 -14.56
C LEU A 11 15.07 3.93 -13.42
N PRO A 12 15.29 2.61 -13.60
CA PRO A 12 15.08 1.65 -12.51
C PRO A 12 15.98 1.89 -11.29
N VAL A 13 17.23 2.35 -11.51
CA VAL A 13 18.17 2.65 -10.42
C VAL A 13 17.74 3.90 -9.67
N ASN A 14 17.45 4.97 -10.42
CA ASN A 14 17.06 6.25 -9.82
C ASN A 14 15.68 6.19 -9.16
N TYR A 15 14.71 5.52 -9.76
CA TYR A 15 13.34 5.43 -9.23
C TYR A 15 13.15 4.26 -8.26
N GLY A 16 13.91 3.17 -8.39
CA GLY A 16 13.87 2.05 -7.44
C GLY A 16 14.31 2.48 -6.04
N VAL A 17 15.38 3.29 -5.94
CA VAL A 17 15.85 3.86 -4.68
C VAL A 17 14.80 4.79 -4.04
N LEU A 18 14.00 5.50 -4.84
CA LEU A 18 12.95 6.39 -4.30
C LEU A 18 11.79 5.65 -3.63
N ILE A 19 11.61 4.36 -3.93
CA ILE A 19 10.46 3.57 -3.48
C ILE A 19 10.86 2.56 -2.40
N VAL A 20 12.12 2.11 -2.33
CA VAL A 20 12.56 1.05 -1.41
C VAL A 20 12.39 1.41 0.07
N ASP A 21 12.63 2.67 0.43
CA ASP A 21 12.53 3.15 1.82
C ASP A 21 11.14 3.67 2.17
N LYS A 22 10.17 3.56 1.25
CA LYS A 22 8.82 4.04 1.48
C LYS A 22 8.03 3.04 2.32
N THR A 23 7.33 3.55 3.31
CA THR A 23 6.43 2.79 4.16
C THR A 23 4.98 3.20 3.89
N LEU A 24 4.06 2.27 4.14
CA LEU A 24 2.62 2.49 4.12
C LEU A 24 2.07 2.43 5.55
N PRO A 25 1.20 3.37 5.94
CA PRO A 25 0.51 3.31 7.23
C PRO A 25 -0.47 2.14 7.24
N ARG A 26 -0.31 1.22 8.19
CA ARG A 26 -1.28 0.16 8.47
C ARG A 26 -2.39 0.72 9.36
N VAL A 27 -3.64 0.46 8.99
CA VAL A 27 -4.83 1.01 9.67
C VAL A 27 -5.69 -0.09 10.30
N ALA A 28 -6.25 0.20 11.47
CA ALA A 28 -7.19 -0.71 12.16
C ALA A 28 -8.66 -0.50 11.76
N VAL A 29 -8.96 0.65 11.15
CA VAL A 29 -10.33 1.06 10.78
C VAL A 29 -10.29 1.71 9.41
N VAL A 30 -11.23 1.33 8.54
CA VAL A 30 -11.46 1.94 7.22
C VAL A 30 -12.82 2.62 7.25
N GLY A 31 -12.81 3.96 7.41
CA GLY A 31 -14.02 4.74 7.67
C GLY A 31 -14.58 4.45 9.06
N ASP A 32 -15.82 3.98 9.14
CA ASP A 32 -16.45 3.55 10.41
C ASP A 32 -16.39 2.03 10.64
N LYS A 33 -15.76 1.29 9.72
CA LYS A 33 -15.70 -0.19 9.79
C LYS A 33 -14.36 -0.65 10.36
N PRO A 34 -14.35 -1.38 11.50
CA PRO A 34 -13.13 -2.04 11.96
C PRO A 34 -12.74 -3.14 10.97
N ILE A 35 -11.44 -3.37 10.83
CA ILE A 35 -10.92 -4.46 10.00
C ILE A 35 -11.25 -5.81 10.64
N GLU A 36 -11.73 -6.76 9.83
CA GLU A 36 -12.09 -8.10 10.29
C GLU A 36 -10.86 -8.92 10.68
N SER A 37 -11.05 -9.91 11.57
CA SER A 37 -9.96 -10.80 11.96
C SER A 37 -9.48 -11.61 10.75
N GLY A 38 -8.19 -11.52 10.42
CA GLY A 38 -7.61 -12.15 9.22
C GLY A 38 -7.43 -11.19 8.04
N GLU A 39 -7.89 -9.95 8.15
CA GLU A 39 -7.64 -8.90 7.17
C GLU A 39 -6.59 -7.89 7.68
N LEU A 40 -5.86 -7.31 6.74
CA LEU A 40 -4.93 -6.21 6.97
C LEU A 40 -5.26 -5.07 6.02
N ALA A 41 -5.22 -3.84 6.50
CA ALA A 41 -5.48 -2.66 5.68
C ALA A 41 -4.36 -1.64 5.77
N TRP A 42 -4.06 -1.00 4.64
CA TRP A 42 -3.09 0.08 4.54
C TRP A 42 -3.68 1.28 3.82
N LEU A 43 -3.34 2.48 4.29
CA LEU A 43 -3.65 3.72 3.59
C LEU A 43 -2.69 3.89 2.41
N VAL A 44 -3.21 3.93 1.18
CA VAL A 44 -2.39 4.02 -0.04
C VAL A 44 -2.45 5.38 -0.69
N TRP A 45 -3.58 6.08 -0.56
CA TRP A 45 -3.76 7.39 -1.16
C TRP A 45 -4.69 8.27 -0.33
N GLU A 46 -4.33 9.52 -0.15
CA GLU A 46 -5.19 10.56 0.42
C GLU A 46 -5.32 11.70 -0.59
N GLY A 47 -6.48 11.77 -1.24
CA GLY A 47 -6.82 12.79 -2.21
C GLY A 47 -7.76 13.86 -1.64
N LYS A 48 -8.04 14.88 -2.44
CA LYS A 48 -9.01 15.92 -2.07
C LYS A 48 -10.43 15.36 -1.95
N ASP A 49 -10.78 14.43 -2.84
CA ASP A 49 -12.14 13.91 -3.01
C ASP A 49 -12.36 12.58 -2.26
N GLY A 50 -11.30 11.90 -1.84
CA GLY A 50 -11.42 10.60 -1.20
C GLY A 50 -10.10 10.00 -0.73
N VAL A 51 -10.24 8.89 0.01
CA VAL A 51 -9.15 8.18 0.64
C VAL A 51 -9.19 6.73 0.17
N THR A 52 -8.07 6.20 -0.32
CA THR A 52 -7.97 4.83 -0.83
C THR A 52 -7.14 3.96 0.10
N PHE A 53 -7.72 2.81 0.44
CA PHE A 53 -7.13 1.79 1.28
C PHE A 53 -6.87 0.53 0.45
N LEU A 54 -5.74 -0.13 0.70
CA LEU A 54 -5.47 -1.50 0.25
C LEU A 54 -5.86 -2.44 1.37
N ILE A 55 -6.78 -3.37 1.09
CA ILE A 55 -7.18 -4.42 2.01
C ILE A 55 -6.60 -5.73 1.47
N ARG A 56 -5.95 -6.50 2.35
CA ARG A 56 -5.47 -7.85 2.08
C ARG A 56 -6.11 -8.82 3.05
N ASP A 57 -6.80 -9.80 2.51
CA ASP A 57 -7.27 -10.98 3.21
C ASP A 57 -6.11 -12.00 3.25
N THR A 58 -5.63 -12.30 4.45
CA THR A 58 -4.51 -13.23 4.68
C THR A 58 -4.93 -14.69 4.54
N GLU A 59 -6.22 -15.00 4.72
CA GLU A 59 -6.73 -16.37 4.63
C GLU A 59 -7.02 -16.78 3.19
N ARG A 60 -7.59 -15.86 2.39
CA ARG A 60 -7.97 -16.11 1.00
C ARG A 60 -6.97 -15.58 -0.02
N SER A 61 -5.86 -15.02 0.45
CA SER A 61 -4.83 -14.35 -0.37
C SER A 61 -5.43 -13.35 -1.37
N ARG A 62 -6.48 -12.64 -0.95
CA ARG A 62 -7.20 -11.69 -1.81
C ARG A 62 -6.75 -10.27 -1.49
N ARG A 63 -6.60 -9.45 -2.54
CA ARG A 63 -6.30 -8.02 -2.41
C ARG A 63 -7.42 -7.21 -3.05
N SER A 64 -7.84 -6.13 -2.39
CA SER A 64 -8.81 -5.19 -2.91
C SER A 64 -8.38 -3.75 -2.59
N LEU A 65 -8.72 -2.83 -3.49
CA LEU A 65 -8.59 -1.40 -3.25
C LEU A 65 -9.98 -0.85 -2.96
N VAL A 66 -10.13 -0.19 -1.83
CA VAL A 66 -11.38 0.43 -1.40
C VAL A 66 -11.15 1.93 -1.33
N THR A 67 -11.90 2.69 -2.11
CA THR A 67 -11.88 4.15 -2.06
C THR A 67 -13.15 4.63 -1.36
N LEU A 68 -12.96 5.41 -0.31
CA LEU A 68 -14.03 6.06 0.42
C LEU A 68 -14.07 7.55 0.04
N PRO A 69 -15.27 8.13 -0.12
CA PRO A 69 -15.44 9.58 -0.12
C PRO A 69 -14.82 10.19 1.14
N ARG A 70 -14.25 11.39 1.01
CA ARG A 70 -13.51 12.01 2.13
C ARG A 70 -14.39 12.29 3.34
N ASP A 71 -15.67 12.54 3.13
CA ASP A 71 -16.68 12.72 4.17
C ASP A 71 -17.02 11.43 4.91
N GLU A 72 -16.75 10.25 4.34
CA GLU A 72 -16.94 8.94 4.98
C GLU A 72 -15.68 8.44 5.69
N ALA A 73 -14.50 8.94 5.30
CA ALA A 73 -13.21 8.61 5.90
C ALA A 73 -12.94 9.39 7.21
N LYS A 74 -13.94 9.52 8.10
CA LYS A 74 -13.85 10.38 9.30
C LYS A 74 -12.91 9.83 10.37
N ARG A 75 -12.73 8.51 10.43
CA ARG A 75 -11.86 7.84 11.40
C ARG A 75 -10.84 6.98 10.66
N THR A 76 -9.56 7.29 10.87
CA THR A 76 -8.45 6.47 10.39
C THR A 76 -7.48 6.32 11.56
N GLU A 77 -7.34 5.09 12.04
CA GLU A 77 -6.50 4.78 13.19
C GLU A 77 -5.29 3.99 12.69
N ILE A 78 -4.12 4.63 12.72
CA ILE A 78 -2.86 4.04 12.25
C ILE A 78 -2.25 3.22 13.40
N VAL A 79 -2.03 1.94 13.15
CA VAL A 79 -1.48 0.98 14.13
C VAL A 79 -0.02 0.60 13.85
N GLY A 80 0.54 1.04 12.73
CA GLY A 80 1.93 0.76 12.38
C GLY A 80 2.29 1.24 10.97
N PHE A 81 3.55 0.99 10.59
CA PHE A 81 4.07 1.31 9.27
C PHE A 81 4.80 0.09 8.71
N ASP A 82 4.41 -0.35 7.52
CA ASP A 82 5.00 -1.51 6.85
C ASP A 82 5.71 -1.08 5.55
N PRO A 83 6.79 -1.74 5.11
CA PRO A 83 7.47 -1.39 3.86
C PRO A 83 6.57 -1.56 2.64
N ILE A 84 6.60 -0.63 1.68
CA ILE A 84 5.65 -0.60 0.55
C ILE A 84 5.78 -1.81 -0.38
N LEU A 85 7.01 -2.26 -0.66
CA LEU A 85 7.29 -3.33 -1.62
C LEU A 85 6.67 -4.69 -1.21
N PRO A 86 6.91 -5.24 -0.01
CA PRO A 86 6.26 -6.49 0.41
C PRO A 86 4.74 -6.33 0.55
N THR A 87 4.26 -5.14 0.91
CA THR A 87 2.83 -4.87 1.10
C THR A 87 2.06 -4.78 -0.22
N VAL A 88 2.61 -4.13 -1.25
CA VAL A 88 1.92 -3.97 -2.54
C VAL A 88 2.18 -5.17 -3.46
N VAL A 89 3.45 -5.56 -3.60
CA VAL A 89 3.85 -6.62 -4.54
C VAL A 89 3.55 -8.00 -3.95
N GLY A 90 3.56 -8.15 -2.62
CA GLY A 90 3.41 -9.45 -1.99
C GLY A 90 4.68 -10.27 -1.95
N MET A 91 5.83 -9.61 -2.06
CA MET A 91 7.14 -10.25 -2.21
C MET A 91 7.68 -10.86 -0.90
N GLY A 92 6.79 -11.37 -0.04
CA GLY A 92 7.12 -11.89 1.29
C GLY A 92 6.33 -13.13 1.73
N GLU A 93 5.55 -13.76 0.86
CA GLU A 93 4.83 -15.02 1.18
C GLU A 93 5.34 -16.19 0.33
N GLY A 94 6.64 -16.43 0.41
CA GLY A 94 7.32 -17.58 -0.19
C GLY A 94 8.45 -18.07 0.71
N GLY A 95 8.14 -18.95 1.66
CA GLY A 95 9.05 -19.52 2.66
C GLY A 95 8.75 -18.97 4.06
N GLU A 96 8.45 -19.72 5.11
CA GLU A 96 8.69 -21.14 5.42
C GLU A 96 7.44 -21.72 6.13
N ARG A 97 7.13 -22.99 5.83
CA ARG A 97 6.32 -23.86 6.69
C ARG A 97 7.26 -24.70 7.54
#